data_AF-A0A103EI09-F1
#
_entry.id   AF-A0A103EI09-F1
#
_cell.length_a   1.000
_cell.length_b   1.000
_cell.length_c   1.000
_cell.angle_alpha   90.00
_cell.angle_beta   90.00
_cell.angle_gamma   90.00
#
_symmetry.space_group_name_H-M   'P 1'
#
loop_
_entity.id
_entity.type
_entity.pdbx_description
1 polymer ?
#
loop_
_entity_poly.entity_id
_entity_poly.type
_entity_poly.pdbx_seq_one_letter_code
_entity_poly.pdbx_strand_id
1 'polypeptide(L)'
;MNVFRCFRQLLLVQPSAHLLYSLPLILTRVSVGAFFSISGFNKLMLPENGALMLQTITEAQIPFPKFMAPFVAACEFVFGLLLVIGLGTRVAAAVLFVINAVALATVGIRNIPT
;
A
#
# COMPACT_ATOMS: atom_id res chain seq x y z
N MET A 1 -31.38 -21.42 -37.55
CA MET A 1 -30.02 -21.89 -37.18
C MET A 1 -28.96 -20.79 -37.05
N ASN A 2 -29.24 -19.52 -37.38
CA ASN A 2 -28.24 -18.43 -37.35
C ASN A 2 -28.29 -17.55 -36.08
N VAL A 3 -29.42 -17.51 -35.36
CA VAL A 3 -29.58 -16.73 -34.12
C VAL A 3 -28.74 -17.29 -32.97
N PHE A 4 -28.70 -18.61 -32.81
CA PHE A 4 -27.86 -19.26 -31.79
C PHE A 4 -26.34 -19.10 -32.05
N ARG A 5 -25.93 -18.95 -33.32
CA ARG A 5 -24.54 -18.63 -33.65
C ARG A 5 -24.20 -17.19 -33.30
N CYS A 6 -25.09 -16.25 -33.61
CA CYS A 6 -24.93 -14.82 -33.24
C CYS A 6 -24.90 -14.64 -31.71
N PHE A 7 -25.77 -15.33 -30.97
CA PHE A 7 -25.81 -15.27 -29.50
C PHE A 7 -24.52 -15.84 -28.85
N ARG A 8 -24.02 -16.97 -29.37
CA ARG A 8 -22.71 -17.52 -28.95
C ARG A 8 -21.55 -16.59 -29.32
N GLN A 9 -21.63 -15.89 -30.44
CA GLN A 9 -20.60 -14.96 -30.89
C GLN A 9 -20.62 -13.66 -30.07
N LEU A 10 -21.79 -13.22 -29.58
CA LEU A 10 -21.95 -12.07 -28.67
C LEU A 10 -21.46 -12.38 -27.24
N LEU A 11 -21.65 -13.62 -26.76
CA LEU A 11 -21.09 -14.12 -25.50
C LEU A 11 -19.55 -14.33 -25.55
N LEU A 12 -19.00 -14.39 -26.76
CA LEU A 12 -17.56 -14.45 -27.06
C LEU A 12 -16.98 -13.12 -27.56
N VAL A 13 -17.78 -12.04 -27.60
CA VAL A 13 -17.21 -10.69 -27.62
C VAL A 13 -16.63 -10.47 -26.23
N GLN A 14 -15.43 -11.02 -26.02
CA GLN A 14 -14.63 -10.66 -24.87
C GLN A 14 -14.48 -9.13 -24.92
N PRO A 15 -14.94 -8.40 -23.89
CA PRO A 15 -14.50 -7.03 -23.71
C PRO A 15 -12.98 -7.13 -23.67
N SER A 16 -12.30 -6.49 -24.62
CA SER A 16 -10.85 -6.54 -24.84
C SER A 16 -10.10 -6.90 -23.55
N ALA A 17 -9.78 -8.19 -23.38
CA ALA A 17 -9.49 -8.79 -22.07
C ALA A 17 -8.30 -8.12 -21.34
N HIS A 18 -7.48 -7.39 -22.10
CA HIS A 18 -6.41 -6.55 -21.61
C HIS A 18 -6.86 -5.44 -20.64
N LEU A 19 -7.99 -4.77 -20.90
CA LEU A 19 -8.44 -3.67 -20.03
C LEU A 19 -8.91 -4.22 -18.69
N LEU A 20 -9.74 -5.27 -18.72
CA LEU A 20 -10.24 -5.95 -17.51
C LEU A 20 -9.13 -6.56 -16.66
N TYR A 21 -8.05 -7.07 -17.27
CA TYR A 21 -6.89 -7.58 -16.55
C TYR A 21 -6.03 -6.47 -15.91
N SER A 22 -5.95 -5.31 -16.56
CA SER A 22 -5.18 -4.16 -16.05
C SER A 22 -5.88 -3.40 -14.91
N LEU A 23 -7.21 -3.48 -14.83
CA LEU A 23 -8.00 -2.78 -13.82
C LEU A 23 -7.65 -3.18 -12.38
N PRO A 24 -7.60 -4.48 -12.00
CA PRO A 24 -7.17 -4.89 -10.66
C PRO A 24 -5.77 -4.39 -10.30
N LEU A 25 -4.81 -4.46 -11.24
CA LEU A 25 -3.44 -4.01 -11.01
C LEU A 25 -3.36 -2.50 -10.72
N ILE A 26 -4.08 -1.69 -11.49
CA ILE A 26 -4.15 -0.24 -11.29
C ILE A 26 -4.89 0.06 -9.98
N LEU A 27 -5.99 -0.63 -9.70
CA LEU A 27 -6.78 -0.45 -8.49
C LEU A 27 -5.97 -0.76 -7.23
N THR A 28 -5.27 -1.90 -7.19
CA THR A 28 -4.41 -2.27 -6.07
C THR A 28 -3.27 -1.27 -5.89
N ARG A 29 -2.66 -0.80 -6.98
CA ARG A 29 -1.60 0.20 -6.91
C ARG A 29 -2.11 1.50 -6.29
N VAL A 30 -3.22 2.03 -6.82
CA VAL A 30 -3.77 3.30 -6.35
C VAL A 30 -4.28 3.16 -4.92
N SER A 31 -4.96 2.06 -4.57
CA SER A 31 -5.49 1.86 -3.21
C SER A 31 -4.39 1.73 -2.17
N VAL A 32 -3.38 0.88 -2.42
CA VAL A 32 -2.24 0.70 -1.50
C VAL A 32 -1.43 1.99 -1.41
N GLY A 33 -1.15 2.64 -2.53
CA GLY A 33 -0.41 3.90 -2.54
C GLY A 33 -1.14 5.01 -1.78
N ALA A 34 -2.45 5.16 -2.01
CA ALA A 34 -3.26 6.15 -1.31
C ALA A 34 -3.36 5.87 0.19
N PHE A 35 -3.51 4.60 0.57
CA PHE A 35 -3.53 4.18 1.97
C PHE A 35 -2.25 4.61 2.69
N PHE A 36 -1.08 4.27 2.15
CA PHE A 36 0.21 4.66 2.76
C PHE A 36 0.45 6.15 2.70
N SER A 37 0.06 6.82 1.61
CA SER A 37 0.18 8.27 1.49
C SER A 37 -0.62 9.00 2.58
N ILE A 38 -1.90 8.67 2.72
CA ILE A 38 -2.78 9.30 3.72
C ILE A 38 -2.30 8.94 5.14
N SER A 39 -1.92 7.69 5.37
CA SER A 39 -1.42 7.24 6.67
C SER A 39 -0.13 7.98 7.08
N GLY A 40 0.86 8.06 6.19
CA GLY A 40 2.11 8.78 6.44
C GLY A 40 1.87 10.29 6.65
N PHE A 41 1.03 10.92 5.84
CA PHE A 41 0.65 12.31 6.01
C PHE A 41 0.00 12.58 7.38
N ASN A 42 -0.94 11.73 7.80
CA ASN A 42 -1.59 11.84 9.09
C ASN A 42 -0.62 11.66 10.26
N LYS A 43 0.41 10.82 10.13
CA LYS A 43 1.46 10.65 11.15
C LYS A 43 2.41 11.85 11.22
N LEU A 44 2.61 12.57 10.13
CA LEU A 44 3.46 13.77 10.08
C LEU A 44 2.72 15.03 10.57
N MET A 45 1.45 15.18 10.23
CA MET A 45 0.68 16.41 10.46
C MET A 45 -0.11 16.40 11.77
N LEU A 46 -0.54 15.22 12.23
CA LEU A 46 -1.32 15.07 13.46
C LEU A 46 -0.41 14.62 14.61
N PRO A 47 -0.21 15.45 15.66
CA PRO A 47 0.67 15.13 16.78
C PRO A 47 0.28 13.83 17.50
N GLU A 48 -1.02 13.59 17.65
CA GLU A 48 -1.60 12.37 18.23
C GLU A 48 -1.10 11.11 17.52
N ASN A 49 -1.20 11.09 16.18
CA ASN A 49 -0.77 9.95 15.36
C ASN A 49 0.76 9.80 15.34
N GLY A 50 1.49 10.92 15.34
CA GLY A 50 2.94 10.92 15.46
C GLY A 50 3.41 10.35 16.80
N ALA A 51 2.71 10.68 17.89
CA ALA A 51 3.00 10.15 19.23
C ALA A 51 2.74 8.65 19.32
N LEU A 52 1.62 8.15 18.75
CA LEU A 52 1.32 6.72 18.68
C LEU A 52 2.40 5.95 17.89
N MET A 53 2.88 6.52 16.79
CA MET A 53 3.97 5.92 16.02
C MET A 53 5.28 5.88 16.81
N LEU A 54 5.62 6.97 17.51
CA LEU A 54 6.80 7.02 18.35
C LEU A 54 6.73 5.98 19.47
N GLN A 55 5.57 5.84 20.11
CA GLN A 55 5.33 4.81 21.12
C GLN A 55 5.55 3.41 20.53
N THR A 56 4.94 3.13 19.38
CA THR A 56 5.05 1.83 18.69
C THR A 56 6.50 1.49 18.36
N ILE A 57 7.28 2.45 17.85
CA ILE A 57 8.69 2.25 17.50
C ILE A 57 9.55 2.08 18.75
N THR A 58 9.19 2.75 19.85
CA THR A 58 9.85 2.61 21.15
C THR A 58 9.60 1.21 21.74
N GLU A 59 8.36 0.73 21.72
CA GLU A 59 7.97 -0.63 22.15
C GLU A 59 8.56 -1.71 21.24
N ALA A 60 8.72 -1.39 19.95
CA ALA A 60 9.42 -2.21 18.98
C ALA A 60 10.93 -2.34 19.26
N GLN A 61 11.49 -1.56 20.19
CA GLN A 61 12.92 -1.50 20.52
C GLN A 61 13.79 -1.12 19.30
N ILE A 62 13.24 -0.31 18.39
CA ILE A 62 13.96 0.20 17.22
C ILE A 62 14.89 1.34 17.67
N PRO A 63 16.16 1.37 17.21
CA PRO A 63 17.10 2.41 17.61
C PRO A 63 16.66 3.80 17.12
N PHE A 64 16.93 4.81 17.94
CA PHE A 64 16.61 6.23 17.66
C PHE A 64 15.14 6.49 17.29
N PRO A 65 14.17 6.13 18.17
CA PRO A 65 12.74 6.20 17.86
C PRO A 65 12.26 7.60 17.48
N LYS A 66 12.83 8.65 18.10
CA LYS A 66 12.51 10.06 17.79
C LYS A 66 12.86 10.45 16.35
N PHE A 67 13.86 9.79 15.74
CA PHE A 67 14.23 10.02 14.35
C PHE A 67 13.51 9.03 13.41
N MET A 68 13.40 7.76 13.80
CA MET A 68 12.77 6.75 12.94
C MET A 68 11.27 6.96 12.76
N ALA A 69 10.56 7.48 13.76
CA ALA A 69 9.13 7.79 13.62
C ALA A 69 8.84 8.75 12.47
N PRO A 70 9.35 10.00 12.47
CA PRO A 70 9.11 10.91 11.35
C PRO A 70 9.73 10.41 10.04
N PHE A 71 10.86 9.69 10.08
CA PHE A 71 11.49 9.14 8.87
C PHE A 71 10.62 8.09 8.17
N VAL A 72 10.09 7.11 8.92
CA VAL A 72 9.22 6.08 8.36
C VAL A 72 7.89 6.69 7.90
N ALA A 73 7.32 7.65 8.65
CA ALA A 73 6.10 8.35 8.23
C ALA A 73 6.30 9.14 6.93
N ALA A 74 7.45 9.80 6.76
CA ALA A 74 7.83 10.46 5.53
C ALA A 74 8.01 9.47 4.37
N CYS A 75 8.62 8.30 4.62
CA CYS A 75 8.74 7.25 3.61
C CYS A 75 7.36 6.73 3.20
N GLU A 76 6.45 6.45 4.13
CA GLU A 76 5.07 6.05 3.83
C GLU A 76 4.36 7.07 2.96
N PHE A 77 4.49 8.36 3.30
CA PHE A 77 3.87 9.45 2.55
C PHE A 77 4.42 9.55 1.12
N VAL A 78 5.74 9.72 1.00
CA VAL A 78 6.41 9.98 -0.28
C VAL A 78 6.31 8.77 -1.20
N PHE A 79 6.66 7.58 -0.72
CA PHE A 79 6.62 6.39 -1.57
C PHE A 79 5.18 5.92 -1.84
N GLY A 80 4.23 6.17 -0.93
CA GLY A 80 2.80 5.99 -1.20
C GLY A 80 2.33 6.88 -2.36
N LEU A 81 2.68 8.17 -2.33
CA LEU A 81 2.34 9.12 -3.41
C LEU A 81 2.99 8.74 -4.75
N LEU A 82 4.27 8.36 -4.74
CA LEU A 82 4.97 7.85 -5.93
C LEU A 82 4.27 6.62 -6.52
N LEU A 83 3.79 5.71 -5.65
CA LEU A 83 3.06 4.52 -6.07
C LEU A 83 1.74 4.89 -6.76
N VAL A 84 0.98 5.87 -6.24
CA VAL A 84 -0.27 6.37 -6.84
C VAL A 84 -0.02 7.01 -8.21
N ILE A 85 0.98 7.89 -8.30
CA ILE A 85 1.36 8.58 -9.56
C ILE A 85 1.88 7.58 -10.59
N GLY A 86 2.41 6.44 -10.15
CA GLY A 86 3.00 5.42 -11.02
C GLY A 86 4.46 5.68 -11.36
N LEU A 87 5.14 6.58 -10.64
CA LEU A 87 6.55 6.89 -10.85
C LEU A 87 7.43 5.99 -9.97
N GLY A 88 8.39 5.29 -10.58
CA GLY A 88 9.34 4.45 -9.83
C GLY A 88 8.66 3.33 -9.00
N THR A 89 7.52 2.82 -9.46
CA THR A 89 6.64 1.89 -8.71
C THR A 89 7.36 0.71 -8.08
N ARG A 90 8.39 0.15 -8.72
CA ARG A 90 9.20 -0.96 -8.17
C ARG A 90 9.98 -0.53 -6.92
N VAL A 91 10.61 0.63 -6.96
CA VAL A 91 11.39 1.18 -5.84
C VAL A 91 10.44 1.59 -4.72
N ALA A 92 9.35 2.28 -5.05
CA ALA A 92 8.34 2.68 -4.08
C ALA A 92 7.72 1.47 -3.36
N ALA A 93 7.35 0.43 -4.11
CA ALA A 93 6.86 -0.82 -3.54
C ALA A 93 7.91 -1.52 -2.67
N ALA A 94 9.19 -1.54 -3.08
CA ALA A 94 10.26 -2.16 -2.30
C ALA A 94 10.45 -1.44 -0.95
N VAL A 95 10.46 -0.10 -0.93
CA VAL A 95 10.57 0.66 0.32
C VAL A 95 9.37 0.40 1.22
N LEU A 96 8.14 0.51 0.69
CA LEU A 96 6.92 0.23 1.44
C LEU A 96 6.89 -1.22 1.96
N PHE A 97 7.40 -2.18 1.18
CA PHE A 97 7.52 -3.57 1.61
C PHE A 97 8.47 -3.72 2.80
N VAL A 98 9.66 -3.10 2.75
CA VAL A 98 10.65 -3.18 3.83
C VAL A 98 10.10 -2.64 5.14
N ILE A 99 9.48 -1.45 5.14
CA ILE A 99 8.93 -0.87 6.38
C ILE A 99 7.81 -1.74 6.98
N ASN A 100 6.96 -2.34 6.14
CA ASN A 100 5.90 -3.23 6.61
C ASN A 100 6.46 -4.58 7.09
N ALA A 101 7.50 -5.12 6.45
CA ALA A 101 8.16 -6.33 6.89
C ALA A 101 8.79 -6.14 8.28
N VAL A 102 9.46 -5.01 8.51
CA VAL A 102 10.00 -4.64 9.83
C VAL A 102 8.87 -4.48 10.85
N ALA A 103 7.79 -3.79 10.51
CA ALA A 103 6.64 -3.61 11.40
C ALA A 103 5.97 -4.95 11.76
N LEU A 104 5.83 -5.86 10.79
CA LEU A 104 5.29 -7.20 11.01
C LEU A 104 6.19 -8.02 11.95
N ALA A 105 7.50 -8.03 11.68
CA ALA A 105 8.47 -8.79 12.47
C ALA A 105 8.58 -8.26 13.91
N THR A 106 8.45 -6.94 14.11
CA THR A 106 8.60 -6.32 15.42
C THR A 106 7.31 -6.28 16.21
N VAL A 107 6.20 -5.82 15.63
CA VAL A 107 4.95 -5.56 16.34
C VAL A 107 3.89 -6.59 15.99
N GLY A 108 3.74 -6.92 14.70
CA GLY A 108 2.67 -7.80 14.22
C GLY A 108 2.67 -9.18 14.89
N ILE A 109 3.83 -9.83 15.02
CA ILE A 109 3.95 -11.17 15.63
C ILE A 109 3.59 -11.15 17.13
N ARG A 110 3.93 -10.07 17.85
CA ARG A 110 3.67 -9.97 19.30
C ARG A 110 2.18 -9.80 19.63
N ASN A 111 1.38 -9.31 18.68
CA ASN A 111 -0.03 -9.02 18.89
C ASN A 111 -0.98 -10.19 18.54
N ILE A 112 -0.43 -11.37 18.21
CA ILE A 112 -1.23 -12.56 17.94
C ILE A 112 -1.61 -13.21 19.29
N PRO A 113 -2.90 -13.26 19.67
CA PRO A 113 -3.32 -13.93 20.89
C PRO A 113 -3.02 -15.43 20.75
N THR A 114 -2.20 -15.95 21.65
CA THR A 114 -1.90 -17.38 21.82
C THR A 114 -2.98 -18.10 22.61
#